data_AF-A0A7C1JL96-F1
#
_entry.id   AF-A0A7C1JL96-F1
#
_cell.length_a   1.000
_cell.length_b   1.000
_cell.length_c   1.000
_cell.angle_alpha   90.00
_cell.angle_beta   90.00
_cell.angle_gamma   90.00
#
_symmetry.space_group_name_H-M   'P 1'
#
loop_
_entity.id
_entity.type
_entity.pdbx_description
1 polymer ?
#
loop_
_entity_poly.entity_id
_entity_poly.type
_entity_poly.pdbx_seq_one_letter_code
_entity_poly.pdbx_strand_id
1 'polypeptide(L)' 'VNPLCVSPGHRIDLEGSIRLVLKAIRGFRIPEPLRRAHLLSRRLSLGLVAE' A
#
# COMPACT_ATOMS: atom_id res chain seq x y z
N VAL A 1 -7.85 -14.90 -5.09
CA VAL A 1 -7.39 -13.51 -4.84
C VAL A 1 -6.79 -12.99 -6.14
N ASN A 2 -7.22 -11.83 -6.64
CA ASN A 2 -6.64 -11.27 -7.87
C ASN A 2 -5.20 -10.79 -7.63
N PRO A 3 -4.28 -10.91 -8.60
CA PRO A 3 -2.92 -10.40 -8.45
C PRO A 3 -2.88 -8.87 -8.37
N LEU A 4 -1.76 -8.30 -7.95
CA LEU A 4 -1.48 -6.87 -8.05
C LEU A 4 -0.66 -6.60 -9.30
N CYS A 5 -1.05 -5.57 -10.05
CA CYS A 5 -0.19 -5.00 -11.09
C CYS A 5 0.78 -4.03 -10.42
N VAL A 6 2.08 -4.30 -10.55
CA VAL A 6 3.16 -3.48 -9.99
C VAL A 6 3.96 -2.90 -11.13
N SER A 7 4.17 -1.59 -11.13
CA SER A 7 5.06 -0.89 -12.05
C SER A 7 6.09 -0.08 -11.26
N PRO A 8 7.32 0.06 -11.76
CA PRO A 8 8.33 0.90 -11.13
C PRO A 8 7.93 2.38 -11.17
N GLY A 9 8.36 3.11 -10.14
CA GLY A 9 8.26 4.57 -10.08
C GLY A 9 9.58 5.24 -10.47
N HIS A 10 9.94 6.30 -9.75
CA HIS A 10 11.22 7.00 -9.96
C HIS A 10 12.37 6.31 -9.20
N ARG A 11 13.53 6.13 -9.86
CA ARG A 11 14.78 5.59 -9.29
C ARG A 11 14.66 4.20 -8.64
N ILE A 12 13.85 3.33 -9.23
CA ILE A 12 13.73 1.93 -8.82
C ILE A 12 13.51 1.08 -10.08
N ASP A 13 14.06 -0.13 -10.10
CA ASP A 13 13.81 -1.10 -11.16
C ASP A 13 12.53 -1.92 -10.88
N LEU A 14 12.09 -2.68 -11.88
CA LEU A 14 10.88 -3.49 -11.76
C LEU A 14 11.05 -4.57 -10.66
N GLU A 15 12.20 -5.24 -10.61
CA GLU A 15 12.45 -6.31 -9.65
C GLU A 15 12.49 -5.79 -8.21
N GLY A 16 13.18 -4.66 -7.98
CA GLY A 16 13.19 -3.97 -6.69
C GLY A 16 11.80 -3.52 -6.27
N SER A 17 10.99 -3.03 -7.20
CA SER A 17 9.60 -2.63 -6.94
C SER A 17 8.75 -3.83 -6.46
N ILE A 18 8.85 -4.97 -7.16
CA ILE A 18 8.13 -6.20 -6.80
C ILE A 18 8.58 -6.69 -5.41
N ARG A 19 9.90 -6.78 -5.17
CA ARG A 19 10.43 -7.21 -3.87
C ARG A 19 9.98 -6.31 -2.72
N LEU A 20 9.97 -5.00 -2.93
CA LEU A 20 9.53 -4.03 -1.94
C LEU A 20 8.04 -4.20 -1.62
N VAL A 21 7.20 -4.34 -2.65
CA VAL A 21 5.77 -4.59 -2.50
C VAL A 21 5.53 -5.88 -1.71
N LEU A 22 6.18 -6.98 -2.07
CA LEU A 22 6.03 -8.28 -1.39
C LEU A 22 6.46 -8.22 0.08
N LYS A 23 7.55 -7.51 0.41
CA LYS A 23 7.99 -7.32 1.81
C LYS A 23 6.99 -6.51 2.65
N ALA A 24 6.19 -5.66 2.02
CA ALA A 24 5.16 -4.87 2.66
C ALA A 24 3.81 -5.61 2.83
N ILE A 25 3.67 -6.82 2.29
CA ILE A 25 2.46 -7.63 2.44
C ILE A 25 2.41 -8.27 3.83
N ARG A 26 1.26 -8.15 4.52
CA ARG A 26 1.05 -8.68 5.88
C ARG A 26 -0.30 -9.40 5.98
N GLY A 27 -0.40 -10.60 5.39
CA GLY A 27 -1.62 -11.44 5.45
C GLY A 27 -2.79 -10.97 4.59
N PHE A 28 -2.64 -9.86 3.87
CA PHE A 28 -3.65 -9.30 2.97
C PHE A 28 -3.06 -9.06 1.58
N ARG A 29 -3.93 -9.00 0.56
CA ARG A 29 -3.51 -8.66 -0.80
C ARG A 29 -2.87 -7.27 -0.92
N ILE A 30 -3.39 -6.27 -0.21
CA ILE A 30 -2.95 -4.87 -0.33
C ILE A 30 -1.76 -4.61 0.60
N PRO A 31 -0.67 -3.97 0.12
CA PRO A 31 0.48 -3.63 0.96
C PRO A 31 0.09 -2.83 2.18
N GLU A 32 0.75 -3.11 3.28
CA GLU A 32 0.47 -2.53 4.58
C GLU A 32 0.49 -0.98 4.56
N PRO A 33 1.44 -0.30 3.89
CA PRO A 33 1.44 1.15 3.76
C PRO A 33 0.21 1.70 3.03
N LEU A 34 -0.18 1.06 1.91
CA LEU A 34 -1.34 1.49 1.11
C LEU A 34 -2.65 1.28 1.88
N ARG A 35 -2.74 0.17 2.63
CA ARG A 35 -3.89 -0.11 3.49
C ARG A 35 -4.00 0.91 4.63
N ARG A 36 -2.89 1.27 5.29
CA ARG A 36 -2.87 2.33 6.31
C ARG A 36 -3.31 3.68 5.73
N ALA A 37 -2.75 4.06 4.59
CA ALA A 37 -3.11 5.31 3.92
C ALA A 37 -4.61 5.35 3.59
N HIS A 38 -5.18 4.27 3.05
CA HIS A 38 -6.61 4.16 2.79
C HIS A 38 -7.45 4.32 4.06
N LEU A 39 -7.11 3.61 5.14
CA LEU A 39 -7.84 3.69 6.41
C LEU A 39 -7.78 5.09 7.02
N LEU A 40 -6.60 5.73 6.98
CA LEU A 40 -6.43 7.10 7.46
C LEU A 40 -7.28 8.08 6.64
N SER A 41 -7.21 7.99 5.31
CA SER A 41 -8.03 8.82 4.42
C SER A 41 -9.52 8.67 4.73
N ARG A 42 -10.01 7.44 4.92
CA ARG A 42 -11.41 7.22 5.33
C ARG A 42 -11.75 7.83 6.68
N ARG A 43 -10.87 7.73 7.68
CA ARG A 43 -11.10 8.35 9.00
C ARG A 43 -11.17 9.87 8.89
N LEU A 44 -10.28 10.50 8.13
CA LEU A 44 -10.28 11.94 7.89
C LEU A 44 -11.55 12.39 7.18
N SER A 45 -11.98 11.68 6.12
CA SER A 45 -13.21 11.99 5.41
C SER A 45 -14.48 11.82 6.27
N LEU A 46 -14.42 11.02 7.32
CA LEU A 46 -15.51 10.82 8.28
C LEU A 46 -15.39 11.72 9.53
N GLY A 47 -14.35 12.57 9.62
CA GLY A 47 -14.10 13.41 10.79
C GLY A 47 -13.70 12.64 12.06
N LEU A 48 -13.20 11.41 11.93
CA LEU A 48 -12.94 10.48 13.04
C LEU A 48 -11.48 10.48 13.53
N VAL A 49 -10.77 11.59 13.40
CA VAL A 49 -9.39 11.71 13.90
C VAL A 49 -9.40 12.63 15.10
N ALA A 50 -9.14 12.06 16.29
CA ALA A 50 -8.86 12.84 17.49
C ALA A 50 -7.48 13.51 17.34
N GLU A 51 -7.36 14.75 17.79
CA GLU A 51 -6.10 15.50 17.90
C GLU A 51 -5.05 14.74 18.72
#